data_AF-A0A527X809-F1
#
_entry.id   AF-A0A527X809-F1
#
_cell.length_a   1.000
_cell.length_b   1.000
_cell.length_c   1.000
_cell.angle_alpha   90.00
_cell.angle_beta   90.00
_cell.angle_gamma   90.00
#
_symmetry.space_group_name_H-M   'P 1'
#
loop_
_entity.id
_entity.type
_entity.pdbx_description
1 polymer ?
#
loop_
_entity_poly.entity_id
_entity_poly.type
_entity_poly.pdbx_seq_one_letter_code
_entity_poly.pdbx_strand_id
1 'polypeptide(L)' 'SLRSVLSFCNAPQMNSPEAYIQFTPGLITDDGEVTVKSTETFLRNYMQEFHMFIARVLQVLPPDA' A
#
# COMPACT_ATOMS: atom_id res chain seq x y z
N SER A 1 13.06 10.66 2.82
CA SER A 1 11.89 9.91 3.31
C SER A 1 12.03 8.45 2.89
N LEU A 2 11.16 7.53 3.35
CA LEU A 2 11.18 6.14 2.88
C LEU A 2 11.06 6.03 1.35
N ARG A 3 10.22 6.86 0.72
CA ARG A 3 10.12 6.96 -0.75
C ARG A 3 11.48 7.21 -1.43
N SER A 4 12.28 8.14 -0.90
CA SER A 4 13.62 8.44 -1.44
C SER A 4 14.57 7.23 -1.34
N VAL A 5 14.53 6.49 -0.22
CA VAL A 5 15.35 5.28 -0.02
C VAL A 5 14.93 4.18 -1.00
N LEU A 6 13.61 3.98 -1.18
CA LEU A 6 13.08 3.03 -2.15
C LEU A 6 13.48 3.39 -3.59
N SER A 7 13.46 4.68 -3.94
CA SER A 7 13.92 5.16 -5.26
C SER A 7 15.40 4.87 -5.47
N PHE A 8 16.24 5.10 -4.46
CA PHE A 8 17.67 4.77 -4.51
C PHE A 8 17.90 3.28 -4.77
N CYS A 9 17.08 2.40 -4.17
CA CYS A 9 17.13 0.95 -4.40
C CYS A 9 16.47 0.50 -5.72
N ASN A 10 16.03 1.43 -6.58
CA ASN A 10 15.24 1.13 -7.79
C ASN A 10 13.99 0.26 -7.50
N ALA A 11 13.41 0.40 -6.31
CA ALA A 11 12.20 -0.33 -5.93
C ALA A 11 10.97 0.32 -6.61
N PRO A 12 10.09 -0.48 -7.27
CA PRO A 12 8.84 0.01 -7.80
C PRO A 12 7.97 0.65 -6.71
N GLN A 13 7.37 1.81 -7.01
CA GLN A 13 6.55 2.56 -6.05
C GLN A 13 5.14 2.78 -6.56
N MET A 14 4.15 2.38 -5.76
CA MET A 14 2.75 2.77 -5.96
C MET A 14 2.56 4.22 -5.50
N ASN A 15 2.22 5.11 -6.44
CA ASN A 15 2.08 6.54 -6.14
C ASN A 15 0.68 6.95 -5.68
N SER A 16 -0.35 6.13 -5.97
CA SER A 16 -1.73 6.35 -5.56
C SER A 16 -2.45 4.99 -5.46
N PRO A 17 -3.39 4.80 -4.51
CA PRO A 17 -3.79 5.73 -3.45
C PRO A 17 -2.69 5.96 -2.40
N GLU A 18 -2.67 7.13 -1.76
CA GLU A 18 -1.81 7.39 -0.60
C GLU A 18 -2.56 7.10 0.71
N ALA A 19 -1.89 6.46 1.68
CA ALA A 19 -2.48 6.07 2.96
C ALA A 19 -1.81 6.80 4.14
N TYR A 20 -2.24 8.03 4.40
CA TYR A 20 -1.86 8.76 5.62
C TYR A 20 -2.90 8.48 6.71
N ILE A 21 -2.52 7.70 7.73
CA ILE A 21 -3.45 7.28 8.79
C ILE A 21 -3.15 8.04 10.08
N GLN A 22 -4.12 8.81 10.55
CA GLN A 22 -4.12 9.35 11.91
C GLN A 22 -4.62 8.26 12.86
N PHE A 23 -3.75 7.74 13.73
CA PHE A 23 -4.16 6.77 14.73
C PHE A 23 -4.98 7.45 15.84
N THR A 24 -6.11 6.85 16.18
CA THR A 24 -6.96 7.24 17.31
C THR A 24 -7.13 6.07 18.27
N PRO A 25 -7.36 6.32 19.57
CA PRO A 25 -7.68 5.25 20.51
C PRO A 25 -8.84 4.38 19.99
N GLY A 26 -8.65 3.05 20.04
CA GLY A 26 -9.63 2.08 19.59
C GLY A 26 -9.73 1.88 18.09
N LEU A 27 -8.95 2.58 17.24
CA LEU A 27 -9.00 2.41 15.78
C LEU A 27 -8.65 0.98 15.34
N ILE A 28 -7.62 0.41 15.97
CA ILE A 28 -7.12 -0.94 15.75
C ILE A 28 -6.96 -1.60 17.13
N THR A 29 -7.45 -2.82 17.30
CA THR A 29 -7.27 -3.62 18.53
C THR A 29 -5.85 -4.18 18.62
N ASP A 30 -5.47 -4.70 19.78
CA ASP A 30 -4.17 -5.35 19.98
C ASP A 30 -4.01 -6.61 19.10
N ASP A 31 -5.12 -7.25 18.71
CA ASP A 31 -5.16 -8.38 17.79
C ASP A 31 -5.14 -7.96 16.30
N GLY A 32 -5.12 -6.65 16.01
CA GLY A 32 -5.05 -6.09 14.66
C GLY A 32 -6.41 -5.88 13.97
N GLU A 33 -7.53 -5.98 14.69
CA GLU A 33 -8.86 -5.73 14.13
C GLU A 33 -9.10 -4.22 13.96
N VAL A 34 -9.45 -3.78 12.75
CA VAL A 34 -9.81 -2.38 12.48
C VAL A 34 -11.28 -2.18 12.82
N THR A 35 -11.56 -1.48 13.93
CA THR A 35 -12.93 -1.35 14.47
C THR A 35 -13.77 -0.30 13.73
N VAL A 36 -13.11 0.66 13.09
CA VAL A 36 -13.77 1.73 12.33
C VAL A 36 -13.98 1.28 10.89
N LYS A 37 -15.24 0.98 10.55
CA LYS A 37 -15.64 0.43 9.24
C LYS A 37 -15.15 1.22 8.02
N SER A 38 -15.15 2.55 8.11
CA SER A 38 -14.67 3.40 7.00
C SER A 38 -13.16 3.25 6.78
N THR A 39 -12.38 3.22 7.86
CA THR A 39 -10.94 2.95 7.82
C THR A 39 -10.64 1.54 7.34
N GLU A 40 -11.40 0.55 7.82
CA GLU A 40 -11.28 -0.84 7.36
C GLU A 40 -11.48 -0.94 5.84
N THR A 41 -12.54 -0.32 5.33
CA THR A 41 -12.82 -0.28 3.88
C THR A 41 -11.72 0.43 3.11
N PHE A 42 -11.21 1.55 3.62
CA PHE A 42 -10.10 2.28 3.02
C PHE A 42 -8.82 1.42 2.92
N LEU A 43 -8.42 0.77 4.02
CA LEU A 43 -7.24 -0.08 4.07
C LEU A 43 -7.39 -1.32 3.17
N ARG A 44 -8.60 -1.91 3.13
CA ARG A 44 -8.91 -3.02 2.22
C ARG A 44 -8.73 -2.62 0.75
N ASN A 45 -9.22 -1.45 0.37
CA ASN A 45 -9.05 -0.93 -0.99
C ASN A 45 -7.57 -0.63 -1.29
N TYR A 46 -6.82 -0.04 -0.34
CA TYR A 46 -5.38 0.17 -0.50
C TYR A 46 -4.63 -1.14 -0.80
N MET A 47 -4.94 -2.21 -0.08
CA MET A 47 -4.32 -3.52 -0.31
C MET A 47 -4.71 -4.15 -1.66
N GLN A 48 -5.93 -3.92 -2.13
CA GLN A 48 -6.36 -4.35 -3.46
C GLN A 48 -5.60 -3.62 -4.57
N GLU A 49 -5.47 -2.29 -4.46
CA GLU A 49 -4.68 -1.48 -5.40
C GLU A 49 -3.20 -1.89 -5.39
N PHE A 50 -2.64 -2.14 -4.19
CA PHE A 50 -1.26 -2.59 -4.06
C PHE A 50 -1.02 -3.97 -4.68
N HIS A 51 -1.98 -4.89 -4.53
CA HIS A 51 -1.92 -6.19 -5.21
C HIS A 51 -1.91 -6.03 -6.73
N MET A 52 -2.80 -5.20 -7.29
CA MET A 52 -2.83 -4.92 -8.73
C MET A 52 -1.54 -4.26 -9.21
N PHE A 53 -0.98 -3.35 -8.42
CA PHE A 53 0.31 -2.73 -8.71
C PHE A 53 1.43 -3.77 -8.84
N ILE A 54 1.55 -4.68 -7.86
CA ILE A 54 2.55 -5.76 -7.89
C ILE A 54 2.35 -6.65 -9.11
N ALA A 55 1.11 -7.07 -9.39
CA ALA A 55 0.81 -7.92 -10.53
C ALA A 55 1.27 -7.29 -11.86
N ARG A 56 1.01 -5.99 -12.05
CA ARG A 56 1.47 -5.26 -13.25
C ARG A 56 2.98 -5.20 -13.33
N VAL A 57 3.65 -4.86 -12.24
CA VAL A 57 5.12 -4.77 -12.19
C VAL A 57 5.78 -6.10 -12.58
N LEU A 58 5.23 -7.23 -12.12
CA LEU A 58 5.78 -8.56 -12.40
C LEU A 58 5.45 -9.09 -13.81
N GLN A 59 4.45 -8.53 -14.48
CA GLN A 59 4.01 -8.95 -15.82
C GLN A 59 4.71 -8.20 -16.95
N VAL A 60 5.40 -7.10 -16.67
CA VAL A 60 6.16 -6.37 -17.70
C VAL A 60 7.43 -7.16 -18.03
N LEU A 61 7.44 -7.85 -19.18
CA LEU A 61 8.66 -8.37 -19.79
C LEU A 61 9.56 -7.20 -20.20
N PRO A 62 10.89 -7.29 -20.00
CA PRO A 62 11.82 -6.31 -20.55
C PRO A 62 11.63 -6.20 -22.07
N PRO A 63 11.68 -4.98 -22.65
CA PRO A 63 11.52 -4.79 -24.09
C PRO A 63 12.53 -5.54 -24.97
N ASP A 64 13.61 -6.05 -24.38
CA ASP A 64 14.68 -6.81 -25.07
C ASP A 64 14.80 -8.28 -24.59
N ALA A 65 13.75 -8.87 -24.01
CA ALA A 65 13.72 -10.30 -23.63
C ALA A 65 13.40 -11.22 -24.82
#